data_AF-A0A6G0UR26-F1
#
_entry.id   AF-A0A6G0UR26-F1
#
_cell.length_a   1.000
_cell.length_b   1.000
_cell.length_c   1.000
_cell.angle_alpha   90.00
_cell.angle_beta   90.00
_cell.angle_gamma   90.00
#
_symmetry.space_group_name_H-M   'P 1'
#
loop_
_entity.id
_entity.type
_entity.pdbx_description
1 polymer ?
#
loop_
_entity_poly.entity_id
_entity_poly.type
_entity_poly.pdbx_seq_one_letter_code
_entity_poly.pdbx_strand_id
1 'polypeptide(L)'
;MVDLLPQTNKDVDNPKRYEGLAWFLNELALAWIHDRVPRDVQPLPDIWRVFFCAALAYLFRALCITVIQVPVPSVNTYCAPQGDGSFFSLMGRVKKIFWSAGIEQLRPRELCGDLIVSGHTLTLMTTILTFKQYAPKRFNYFGYFYNVLAVVALISIMLARKHYSIDIIFGYFVATRIFWTYHSLANSFHQGELDRNPLSQSWWSFIVKYFESDAPPPHLFLNVLEWPSSCPSKLRWHLSM
;
A
#
# COMPACT_ATOMS: atom_id res chain seq x y z
N MET A 1 -48.70 -28.44 -40.76
CA MET A 1 -47.28 -28.78 -40.56
C MET A 1 -46.86 -28.09 -39.28
N VAL A 2 -46.91 -28.86 -38.19
CA VAL A 2 -46.51 -28.45 -36.84
C VAL A 2 -45.10 -29.00 -36.69
N ASP A 3 -44.11 -28.14 -36.46
CA ASP A 3 -42.88 -28.48 -35.73
C ASP A 3 -42.00 -27.23 -35.46
N LEU A 4 -41.87 -26.96 -34.14
CA LEU A 4 -40.62 -26.72 -33.40
C LEU A 4 -39.75 -25.47 -33.65
N LEU A 5 -39.91 -24.46 -32.78
CA LEU A 5 -38.77 -23.80 -32.12
C LEU A 5 -39.05 -23.62 -30.61
N PRO A 6 -38.11 -23.98 -29.73
CA PRO A 6 -38.35 -24.09 -28.30
C PRO A 6 -38.39 -22.70 -27.64
N GLN A 7 -39.30 -22.53 -26.69
CA GLN A 7 -39.27 -21.43 -25.73
C GLN A 7 -37.93 -21.49 -24.98
N THR A 8 -37.00 -20.60 -25.31
CA THR A 8 -35.83 -20.36 -24.45
C THR A 8 -36.36 -19.76 -23.15
N ASN A 9 -36.49 -20.63 -22.16
CA ASN A 9 -36.88 -20.32 -20.81
C ASN A 9 -35.97 -19.19 -20.30
N LYS A 10 -36.51 -17.98 -20.20
CA LYS A 10 -35.90 -16.91 -19.40
C LYS A 10 -36.18 -17.26 -17.95
N ASP A 11 -35.53 -18.31 -17.47
CA ASP A 11 -35.43 -18.56 -16.03
C ASP A 11 -34.66 -17.38 -15.46
N VAL A 12 -35.44 -16.55 -14.79
CA VAL A 12 -35.04 -15.38 -14.01
C VAL A 12 -33.87 -15.79 -13.11
N ASP A 13 -32.66 -15.33 -13.44
CA ASP A 13 -31.47 -15.43 -12.60
C ASP A 13 -31.76 -14.77 -11.26
N ASN A 14 -32.19 -15.58 -10.29
CA ASN A 14 -32.57 -15.13 -8.96
C ASN A 14 -31.29 -14.79 -8.17
N PRO A 15 -31.09 -13.51 -7.77
CA PRO A 15 -29.86 -13.07 -7.16
C PRO A 15 -29.40 -13.87 -5.95
N LYS A 16 -30.39 -14.30 -5.20
CA LYS A 16 -30.20 -14.94 -3.90
C LYS A 16 -29.56 -16.33 -4.02
N ARG A 17 -29.64 -16.98 -5.20
CA ARG A 17 -29.10 -18.33 -5.42
C ARG A 17 -27.59 -18.33 -5.63
N TYR A 18 -27.02 -17.30 -6.27
CA TYR A 18 -25.57 -17.17 -6.39
C TYR A 18 -24.90 -16.63 -5.12
N GLU A 19 -25.60 -15.81 -4.34
CA GLU A 19 -25.11 -15.36 -3.02
C GLU A 19 -24.91 -16.55 -2.06
N GLY A 20 -25.88 -17.46 -1.99
CA GLY A 20 -25.76 -18.67 -1.16
C GLY A 20 -24.67 -19.63 -1.63
N LEU A 21 -24.50 -19.78 -2.95
CA LEU A 21 -23.43 -20.61 -3.52
C LEU A 21 -22.05 -20.00 -3.24
N ALA A 22 -21.89 -18.69 -3.39
CA ALA A 22 -20.63 -17.98 -3.13
C ALA A 22 -20.23 -18.06 -1.65
N TRP A 23 -21.19 -17.88 -0.73
CA TRP A 23 -20.94 -18.05 0.70
C TRP A 23 -20.49 -19.48 1.01
N PHE A 24 -21.19 -20.49 0.48
CA PHE A 24 -20.85 -21.90 0.71
C PHE A 24 -19.47 -22.27 0.15
N LEU A 25 -19.11 -21.77 -1.04
CA LEU A 25 -17.78 -21.96 -1.63
C LEU A 25 -16.69 -21.26 -0.81
N ASN A 26 -16.96 -20.09 -0.25
CA ASN A 26 -16.04 -19.39 0.65
C ASN A 26 -15.79 -20.21 1.94
N GLU A 27 -16.84 -20.74 2.56
CA GLU A 27 -16.72 -21.60 3.75
C GLU A 27 -15.97 -22.92 3.44
N LEU A 28 -16.25 -23.54 2.30
CA LEU A 28 -15.52 -24.73 1.85
C LEU A 28 -14.03 -24.42 1.59
N ALA A 29 -13.73 -23.27 0.99
CA ALA A 29 -12.36 -22.84 0.78
C ALA A 29 -11.64 -22.57 2.11
N LEU A 30 -12.30 -21.91 3.06
CA LEU A 30 -11.77 -21.68 4.40
C LEU A 30 -11.51 -23.01 5.14
N ALA A 31 -12.44 -23.94 5.09
CA ALA A 31 -12.28 -25.27 5.68
C ALA A 31 -11.12 -26.04 5.03
N TRP A 32 -11.00 -25.99 3.70
CA TRP A 32 -9.92 -26.64 2.96
C TRP A 32 -8.54 -26.04 3.28
N ILE A 33 -8.47 -24.71 3.41
CA ILE A 33 -7.25 -23.99 3.79
C ILE A 33 -6.87 -24.32 5.23
N HIS A 34 -7.83 -24.30 6.16
CA HIS A 34 -7.60 -24.60 7.58
C HIS A 34 -6.98 -26.00 7.79
N ASP A 35 -7.36 -26.98 6.98
CA ASP A 35 -6.90 -28.37 7.13
C ASP A 35 -5.53 -28.64 6.45
N ARG A 36 -5.12 -27.77 5.51
CA ARG A 36 -3.87 -27.95 4.73
C ARG A 36 -2.77 -26.96 5.06
N VAL A 37 -3.10 -25.81 5.65
CA VAL A 37 -2.11 -24.79 6.00
C VAL A 37 -1.71 -24.99 7.47
N PRO A 38 -0.44 -25.35 7.74
CA PRO A 38 0.09 -25.41 9.09
C PRO A 38 -0.11 -24.05 9.81
N ARG A 39 -0.67 -24.06 11.03
CA ARG A 39 -0.88 -22.84 11.86
C ARG A 39 0.42 -22.17 12.33
N ASP A 40 1.54 -22.81 12.06
CA ASP A 40 2.91 -22.41 12.36
C ASP A 40 3.41 -21.27 11.46
N VAL A 41 2.66 -20.91 10.41
CA VAL A 41 2.92 -19.71 9.63
C VAL A 41 2.26 -18.51 10.31
N GLN A 42 3.06 -17.70 11.00
CA GLN A 42 2.62 -16.42 11.53
C GLN A 42 2.09 -15.54 10.39
N PRO A 43 0.92 -14.88 10.54
CA PRO A 43 0.34 -14.07 9.47
C PRO A 43 1.33 -12.96 9.12
N LEU A 44 1.68 -12.81 7.83
CA LEU A 44 2.64 -11.82 7.30
C LEU A 44 2.43 -10.44 7.96
N PRO A 45 3.21 -10.10 9.01
CA PRO A 45 3.03 -8.86 9.76
C PRO A 45 3.40 -7.64 8.91
N ASP A 46 4.12 -7.88 7.82
CA ASP A 46 4.79 -6.90 6.97
C ASP A 46 3.80 -5.93 6.32
N ILE A 47 2.62 -6.41 5.92
CA ILE A 47 1.66 -5.61 5.18
C ILE A 47 1.10 -4.47 6.04
N TRP A 48 0.76 -4.74 7.30
CA TRP A 48 0.22 -3.73 8.22
C TRP A 48 1.25 -2.66 8.56
N ARG A 49 2.51 -3.06 8.74
CA ARG A 49 3.64 -2.14 8.96
C ARG A 49 3.81 -1.16 7.80
N VAL A 50 3.73 -1.68 6.57
CA VAL A 50 3.86 -0.89 5.34
C VAL A 50 2.67 0.05 5.17
N PHE A 51 1.44 -0.44 5.39
CA PHE A 51 0.25 0.41 5.33
C PHE A 51 0.27 1.51 6.39
N PHE A 52 0.74 1.22 7.61
CA PHE A 52 0.91 2.23 8.64
C PHE A 52 1.92 3.31 8.23
N CYS A 53 3.11 2.90 7.74
CA CYS A 53 4.12 3.83 7.25
C CYS A 53 3.58 4.70 6.09
N ALA A 54 2.87 4.09 5.14
CA ALA A 54 2.23 4.81 4.03
C ALA A 54 1.17 5.78 4.54
N ALA A 55 0.26 5.34 5.42
CA ALA A 55 -0.79 6.17 5.99
C ALA A 55 -0.22 7.39 6.71
N LEU A 56 0.82 7.21 7.52
CA LEU A 56 1.47 8.31 8.23
C LEU A 56 2.15 9.29 7.27
N ALA A 57 2.77 8.79 6.19
CA ALA A 57 3.38 9.65 5.17
C ALA A 57 2.33 10.45 4.39
N TYR A 58 1.17 9.85 4.07
CA TYR A 58 0.06 10.54 3.42
C TYR A 58 -0.68 11.50 4.35
N LEU A 59 -0.74 11.22 5.65
CA LEU A 59 -1.23 12.16 6.66
C LEU A 59 -0.31 13.39 6.73
N PHE A 60 1.01 13.17 6.76
CA PHE A 60 1.97 14.27 6.72
C PHE A 60 1.82 15.11 5.44
N ARG A 61 1.63 14.47 4.28
CA ARG A 61 1.31 15.17 3.02
C ARG A 61 0.06 16.04 3.15
N ALA A 62 -1.02 15.49 3.71
CA ALA A 62 -2.27 16.24 3.89
C ALA A 62 -2.05 17.47 4.79
N LEU A 63 -1.30 17.32 5.88
CA LEU A 63 -0.93 18.44 6.76
C LEU A 63 -0.06 19.49 6.06
N CYS A 64 0.91 19.07 5.23
CA CYS A 64 1.73 20.01 4.46
C CYS A 64 0.89 20.81 3.45
N ILE A 65 -0.08 20.17 2.79
CA ILE A 65 -0.96 20.85 1.83
C ILE A 65 -1.87 21.86 2.53
N THR A 66 -2.34 21.58 3.75
CA THR A 66 -3.20 22.51 4.49
C THR A 66 -2.42 23.69 5.09
N VAL A 67 -1.20 23.46 5.56
CA VAL A 67 -0.39 24.48 6.23
C VAL A 67 0.41 25.32 5.24
N ILE A 68 1.01 24.68 4.23
CA ILE A 68 1.89 25.33 3.27
C ILE A 68 1.09 25.60 2.00
N GLN A 69 0.82 26.87 1.71
CA GLN A 69 0.15 27.28 0.49
C GLN A 69 1.19 27.75 -0.53
N VAL A 70 1.66 26.86 -1.40
CA VAL A 70 2.64 27.17 -2.45
C VAL A 70 1.90 27.51 -3.75
N PRO A 71 2.34 28.54 -4.51
CA PRO A 71 1.77 28.87 -5.81
C PRO A 71 1.94 27.74 -6.82
N VAL A 72 1.06 27.69 -7.82
CA VAL A 72 1.08 26.66 -8.85
C VAL A 72 2.34 26.81 -9.73
N PRO A 73 3.12 25.73 -9.97
CA PRO A 73 4.37 25.77 -10.73
C PRO A 73 4.22 26.12 -12.21
N SER A 74 3.02 25.98 -12.77
CA SER A 74 2.76 26.27 -14.18
C SER A 74 1.43 26.97 -14.39
N VAL A 75 1.49 28.07 -15.15
CA VAL A 75 0.35 28.87 -15.60
C VAL A 75 -0.61 28.10 -16.51
N ASN A 76 -0.17 26.98 -17.10
CA ASN A 76 -0.97 26.15 -18.01
C ASN A 76 -1.74 25.03 -17.29
N THR A 77 -1.69 24.98 -15.95
CA THR A 77 -2.40 23.95 -15.19
C THR A 77 -3.85 24.37 -15.03
N TYR A 78 -4.78 23.62 -15.65
CA TYR A 78 -6.21 23.87 -15.45
C TYR A 78 -6.58 23.73 -13.98
N CYS A 79 -7.34 24.71 -13.51
CA CYS A 79 -7.69 24.92 -12.14
C CYS A 79 -9.17 25.25 -12.08
N ALA A 80 -9.97 24.43 -11.40
CA ALA A 80 -11.39 24.71 -11.28
C ALA A 80 -11.61 25.98 -10.45
N PRO A 81 -12.63 26.80 -10.78
CA PRO A 81 -12.93 27.99 -10.03
C PRO A 81 -13.22 27.66 -8.56
N GLN A 82 -12.93 28.63 -7.68
CA GLN A 82 -13.28 28.57 -6.27
C GLN A 82 -14.80 28.36 -6.17
N GLY A 83 -15.21 27.31 -5.44
CA GLY A 83 -16.64 27.06 -5.20
C GLY A 83 -17.18 28.00 -4.12
N ASP A 84 -18.51 28.04 -3.98
CA ASP A 84 -19.24 28.95 -3.07
C ASP A 84 -19.01 28.68 -1.56
N GLY A 85 -17.97 27.94 -1.18
CA GLY A 85 -17.66 27.57 0.20
C GLY A 85 -18.68 26.65 0.89
N SER A 86 -19.79 26.34 0.23
CA SER A 86 -20.88 25.54 0.80
C SER A 86 -20.45 24.09 1.01
N PHE A 87 -20.70 23.54 2.20
CA PHE A 87 -20.38 22.15 2.59
C PHE A 87 -20.88 21.10 1.58
N PHE A 88 -22.04 21.34 0.97
CA PHE A 88 -22.61 20.45 -0.05
C PHE A 88 -21.74 20.35 -1.31
N SER A 89 -21.21 21.49 -1.77
CA SER A 89 -20.31 21.55 -2.93
C SER A 89 -18.95 20.89 -2.65
N LEU A 90 -18.43 21.04 -1.42
CA LEU A 90 -17.21 20.37 -0.96
C LEU A 90 -17.40 18.85 -0.91
N MET A 91 -18.52 18.39 -0.35
CA MET A 91 -18.84 16.96 -0.26
C MET A 91 -18.99 16.32 -1.65
N GLY A 92 -19.58 17.03 -2.62
CA GLY A 92 -19.64 16.58 -4.01
C GLY A 92 -18.26 16.37 -4.64
N ARG A 93 -17.33 17.30 -4.41
CA ARG A 93 -15.92 17.18 -4.86
C ARG A 93 -15.21 16.00 -4.18
N VAL A 94 -15.39 15.83 -2.86
CA VAL A 94 -14.78 14.72 -2.11
C VAL A 94 -15.29 13.37 -2.62
N LYS A 95 -16.61 13.20 -2.81
CA LYS A 95 -17.19 11.97 -3.35
C LYS A 95 -16.67 11.63 -4.74
N LYS A 96 -16.55 12.63 -5.62
CA LYS A 96 -15.98 12.47 -6.97
C LYS A 96 -14.52 12.00 -6.94
N ILE A 97 -13.72 12.54 -6.01
CA ILE A 97 -12.31 12.13 -5.84
C ILE A 97 -12.21 10.73 -5.22
N PHE A 98 -13.04 10.44 -4.21
CA PHE A 98 -13.06 9.13 -3.55
C PHE A 98 -13.41 8.00 -4.53
N TRP A 99 -14.42 8.22 -5.37
CA TRP A 99 -14.82 7.25 -6.40
C TRP A 99 -13.76 7.04 -7.49
N SER A 100 -12.83 7.98 -7.66
CA SER A 100 -11.72 7.85 -8.61
C SER A 100 -10.62 6.88 -8.13
N ALA A 101 -10.70 6.34 -6.91
CA ALA A 101 -9.79 5.34 -6.34
C ALA A 101 -8.27 5.65 -6.51
N GLY A 102 -7.90 6.93 -6.62
CA GLY A 102 -6.51 7.35 -6.83
C GLY A 102 -5.98 7.22 -8.26
N ILE A 103 -6.80 6.83 -9.24
CA ILE A 103 -6.39 6.75 -10.65
C ILE A 103 -6.30 8.17 -11.22
N GLU A 104 -5.08 8.66 -11.46
CA GLU A 104 -4.80 10.02 -11.91
C GLU A 104 -5.48 10.38 -13.25
N GLN A 105 -5.70 9.39 -14.11
CA GLN A 105 -6.38 9.53 -15.40
C GLN A 105 -7.90 9.78 -15.25
N LEU A 106 -8.53 9.23 -14.21
CA LEU A 106 -9.97 9.32 -13.95
C LEU A 106 -10.33 10.49 -13.03
N ARG A 107 -9.34 11.08 -12.37
CA ARG A 107 -9.51 12.24 -11.49
C ARG A 107 -9.54 13.51 -12.33
N PRO A 108 -10.68 14.21 -12.46
CA PRO A 108 -10.68 15.51 -13.09
C PRO A 108 -9.83 16.46 -12.23
N ARG A 109 -8.84 17.11 -12.86
CA ARG A 109 -7.88 18.03 -12.23
C ARG A 109 -8.59 19.32 -11.80
N GLU A 110 -9.42 19.22 -10.76
CA GLU A 110 -10.23 20.34 -10.25
C GLU A 110 -9.67 20.95 -8.97
N LEU A 111 -8.55 20.44 -8.44
CA LEU A 111 -7.94 20.91 -7.20
C LEU A 111 -6.61 21.61 -7.49
N CYS A 112 -6.59 22.91 -7.24
CA CYS A 112 -5.38 23.73 -7.22
C CYS A 112 -4.77 23.63 -5.82
N GLY A 113 -3.56 23.09 -5.71
CA GLY A 113 -2.85 22.99 -4.41
C GLY A 113 -2.30 21.61 -4.06
N ASP A 114 -2.59 20.56 -4.85
CA ASP A 114 -2.02 19.21 -4.65
C ASP A 114 -0.58 19.09 -5.17
N LEU A 115 0.25 20.08 -4.85
CA LEU A 115 1.57 20.28 -5.46
C LEU A 115 2.70 19.99 -4.48
N ILE A 116 2.49 20.22 -3.19
CA ILE A 116 3.51 20.07 -2.15
C ILE A 116 3.60 18.62 -1.70
N VAL A 117 4.82 18.09 -1.70
CA VAL A 117 5.17 16.68 -1.46
C VAL A 117 4.55 15.77 -2.54
N SER A 118 5.37 15.15 -3.39
CA SER A 118 4.87 14.31 -4.49
C SER A 118 4.38 12.94 -4.01
N GLY A 119 3.17 12.54 -4.40
CA GLY A 119 2.52 11.31 -3.93
C GLY A 119 3.14 10.08 -4.59
N HIS A 120 3.47 10.22 -5.87
CA HIS A 120 4.27 9.26 -6.62
C HIS A 120 5.65 9.04 -5.99
N THR A 121 6.26 10.09 -5.47
CA THR A 121 7.56 9.95 -4.78
C THR A 121 7.39 9.21 -3.44
N LEU A 122 6.35 9.51 -2.67
CA LEU A 122 6.06 8.81 -1.41
C LEU A 122 5.82 7.32 -1.65
N THR A 123 4.95 6.95 -2.60
CA THR A 123 4.67 5.53 -2.89
C THR A 123 5.89 4.81 -3.40
N LEU A 124 6.61 5.40 -4.35
CA LEU A 124 7.84 4.82 -4.89
C LEU A 124 8.86 4.56 -3.79
N MET A 125 9.12 5.54 -2.93
CA MET A 125 10.07 5.41 -1.82
C MET A 125 9.63 4.37 -0.80
N THR A 126 8.37 4.39 -0.37
CA THR A 126 7.85 3.39 0.56
C THR A 126 7.94 1.99 -0.03
N THR A 127 7.63 1.79 -1.31
CA THR A 127 7.74 0.49 -1.98
C THR A 127 9.17 -0.03 -2.01
N ILE A 128 10.16 0.81 -2.33
CA ILE A 128 11.56 0.40 -2.40
C ILE A 128 12.12 0.06 -1.02
N LEU A 129 11.82 0.91 -0.02
CA LEU A 129 12.25 0.67 1.36
C LEU A 129 11.64 -0.62 1.90
N THR A 130 10.36 -0.85 1.62
CA THR A 130 9.65 -2.10 1.92
C THR A 130 10.34 -3.29 1.25
N PHE A 131 10.58 -3.21 -0.06
CA PHE A 131 11.24 -4.28 -0.79
C PHE A 131 12.61 -4.58 -0.19
N LYS A 132 13.41 -3.56 0.12
CA LYS A 132 14.74 -3.73 0.73
C LYS A 132 14.69 -4.35 2.14
N GLN A 133 13.66 -4.04 2.92
CA GLN A 133 13.51 -4.53 4.29
C GLN A 133 13.01 -5.99 4.34
N TYR A 134 12.03 -6.32 3.51
CA TYR A 134 11.31 -7.59 3.58
C TYR A 134 11.73 -8.60 2.51
N ALA A 135 12.44 -8.19 1.45
CA ALA A 135 12.92 -9.15 0.45
C ALA A 135 13.96 -10.12 1.04
N PRO A 136 13.93 -11.40 0.62
CA PRO A 136 14.92 -12.37 1.03
C PRO A 136 16.29 -12.00 0.42
N LYS A 137 17.37 -12.23 1.18
CA LYS A 137 18.74 -11.89 0.76
C LYS A 137 19.18 -12.56 -0.57
N ARG A 138 18.53 -13.67 -0.95
CA ARG A 138 18.77 -14.37 -2.22
C ARG A 138 18.39 -13.54 -3.46
N PHE A 139 17.45 -12.59 -3.33
CA PHE A 139 16.99 -11.73 -4.43
C PHE A 139 17.67 -10.35 -4.46
N ASN A 140 18.90 -10.23 -3.93
CA ASN A 140 19.60 -8.94 -3.86
C ASN A 140 19.81 -8.28 -5.25
N TYR A 141 19.95 -9.08 -6.31
CA TYR A 141 20.01 -8.59 -7.70
C TYR A 141 18.74 -7.85 -8.12
N PHE A 142 17.56 -8.36 -7.73
CA PHE A 142 16.30 -7.67 -7.97
C PHE A 142 16.22 -6.37 -7.18
N GLY A 143 16.76 -6.36 -5.95
CA GLY A 143 16.89 -5.13 -5.16
C GLY A 143 17.67 -4.05 -5.88
N TYR A 144 18.81 -4.39 -6.48
CA TYR A 144 19.59 -3.44 -7.29
C TYR A 144 18.80 -2.94 -8.51
N PHE A 145 18.14 -3.85 -9.24
CA PHE A 145 17.30 -3.49 -10.39
C PHE A 145 16.17 -2.53 -10.02
N TYR A 146 15.44 -2.79 -8.93
CA TYR A 146 14.38 -1.91 -8.45
C TYR A 146 14.91 -0.54 -8.00
N ASN A 147 16.10 -0.48 -7.40
CA ASN A 147 16.74 0.80 -7.06
C ASN A 147 17.08 1.63 -8.31
N VAL A 148 17.58 0.99 -9.38
CA VAL A 148 17.83 1.70 -10.65
C VAL A 148 16.52 2.21 -11.26
N LEU A 149 15.51 1.35 -11.32
CA LEU A 149 14.18 1.73 -11.83
C LEU A 149 13.57 2.89 -11.05
N ALA A 150 13.77 2.92 -9.74
CA ALA A 150 13.35 4.01 -8.89
C ALA A 150 14.03 5.34 -9.21
N VAL A 151 15.34 5.34 -9.39
CA VAL A 151 16.09 6.55 -9.77
C VAL A 151 15.59 7.06 -11.13
N VAL A 152 15.38 6.16 -12.09
CA VAL A 152 14.80 6.51 -13.40
C VAL A 152 13.39 7.11 -13.25
N ALA A 153 12.55 6.52 -12.39
CA ALA A 153 11.21 7.04 -12.11
C ALA A 153 11.26 8.43 -11.46
N LEU A 154 12.15 8.69 -10.52
CA LEU A 154 12.33 10.01 -9.91
C LEU A 154 12.78 11.05 -10.93
N ILE A 155 13.75 10.71 -11.77
CA ILE A 155 14.21 11.60 -12.86
C ILE A 155 13.05 11.89 -13.81
N SER A 156 12.26 10.88 -14.16
CA SER A 156 11.09 11.04 -15.03
C SER A 156 10.03 11.96 -14.40
N ILE A 157 9.80 11.86 -13.10
CA ILE A 157 8.92 12.76 -12.34
C ILE A 157 9.45 14.19 -12.34
N MET A 158 10.78 14.39 -12.20
CA MET A 158 11.41 15.70 -12.31
C MET A 158 11.23 16.31 -13.71
N LEU A 159 11.43 15.50 -14.76
CA LEU A 159 11.33 15.94 -16.15
C LEU A 159 9.90 16.31 -16.56
N ALA A 160 8.89 15.72 -15.92
CA ALA A 160 7.49 16.06 -16.16
C ALA A 160 7.13 17.51 -15.76
N ARG A 161 8.02 18.23 -15.06
CA ARG A 161 7.87 19.64 -14.61
C ARG A 161 6.54 19.94 -13.89
N LYS A 162 5.90 18.93 -13.31
CA LYS A 162 4.65 19.07 -12.55
C LYS A 162 4.88 19.32 -11.06
N HIS A 163 6.06 18.97 -10.57
CA HIS A 163 6.48 19.13 -9.18
C HIS A 163 7.78 19.93 -9.13
N TYR A 164 7.97 20.69 -8.06
CA TYR A 164 9.24 21.31 -7.77
C TYR A 164 10.23 20.24 -7.28
N SER A 165 11.53 20.44 -7.49
CA SER A 165 12.57 19.55 -6.97
C SER A 165 12.50 19.41 -5.44
N ILE A 166 12.05 20.46 -4.74
CA ILE A 166 11.84 20.45 -3.29
C ILE A 166 10.78 19.43 -2.87
N ASP A 167 9.75 19.18 -3.69
CA ASP A 167 8.67 18.22 -3.37
C ASP A 167 9.19 16.78 -3.33
N ILE A 168 10.18 16.49 -4.18
CA ILE A 168 10.82 15.17 -4.26
C ILE A 168 11.78 15.00 -3.09
N ILE A 169 12.57 16.03 -2.77
CA ILE A 169 13.48 16.01 -1.62
C ILE A 169 12.69 15.82 -0.32
N PHE A 170 11.63 16.61 -0.12
CA PHE A 170 10.76 16.45 1.05
C PHE A 170 10.09 15.07 1.08
N GLY A 171 9.55 14.60 -0.05
CA GLY A 171 8.94 13.27 -0.13
C GLY A 171 9.92 12.15 0.25
N TYR A 172 11.16 12.24 -0.24
CA TYR A 172 12.24 11.31 0.13
C TYR A 172 12.52 11.33 1.63
N PHE A 173 12.70 12.52 2.23
CA PHE A 173 12.97 12.65 3.66
C PHE A 173 11.84 12.11 4.52
N VAL A 174 10.59 12.46 4.19
CA VAL A 174 9.41 12.02 4.94
C VAL A 174 9.26 10.51 4.88
N ALA A 175 9.27 9.92 3.68
CA ALA A 175 9.12 8.47 3.51
C ALA A 175 10.24 7.70 4.23
N THR A 176 11.48 8.13 4.05
CA THR A 176 12.66 7.51 4.66
C THR A 176 12.59 7.62 6.20
N ARG A 177 12.32 8.81 6.73
CA ARG A 177 12.29 9.03 8.19
C ARG A 177 11.17 8.25 8.86
N ILE A 178 9.95 8.27 8.30
CA ILE A 178 8.83 7.51 8.86
C ILE A 178 9.16 6.01 8.87
N PHE A 179 9.66 5.49 7.75
CA PHE A 179 9.97 4.07 7.62
C PHE A 179 11.03 3.62 8.62
N TRP A 180 12.17 4.30 8.69
CA TRP A 180 13.26 3.91 9.60
C TRP A 180 12.89 4.12 11.07
N THR A 181 12.16 5.20 11.40
CA THR A 181 11.71 5.42 12.78
C THR A 181 10.77 4.31 13.21
N TYR A 182 9.83 3.89 12.36
CA TYR A 182 8.91 2.79 12.67
C TYR A 182 9.67 1.48 12.93
N HIS A 183 10.55 1.08 12.02
CA HIS A 183 11.28 -0.19 12.15
C HIS A 183 12.28 -0.17 13.31
N SER A 184 12.85 1.00 13.65
CA SER A 184 13.70 1.17 14.83
C SER A 184 12.90 1.01 16.13
N LEU A 185 11.73 1.65 16.22
CA LEU A 185 10.82 1.52 17.36
C LEU A 185 10.32 0.08 17.51
N ALA A 186 9.89 -0.56 16.42
CA ALA A 186 9.44 -1.94 16.42
C ALA A 186 10.57 -2.87 16.91
N ASN A 187 11.79 -2.69 16.41
CA ASN A 187 12.93 -3.48 16.87
C ASN A 187 13.25 -3.28 18.36
N SER A 188 13.25 -2.04 18.85
CA SER A 188 13.45 -1.75 20.28
C SER A 188 12.31 -2.28 21.17
N PHE A 189 11.07 -2.28 20.68
CA PHE A 189 9.92 -2.83 21.40
C PHE A 189 10.10 -4.34 21.65
N HIS A 190 10.46 -5.09 20.61
CA HIS A 190 10.69 -6.54 20.72
C HIS A 190 11.94 -6.92 21.51
N GLN A 191 12.88 -5.98 21.70
CA GLN A 191 14.04 -6.14 22.57
C GLN A 191 13.76 -5.73 24.02
N GLY A 192 12.57 -5.17 24.32
CA GLY A 192 12.24 -4.65 25.65
C GLY A 192 12.95 -3.35 26.01
N GLU A 193 13.57 -2.67 25.04
CA GLU A 193 14.39 -1.46 25.25
C GLU A 193 13.73 -0.19 24.67
N LEU A 194 12.41 -0.19 24.52
CA LEU A 194 11.70 0.92 23.87
C LEU A 194 11.91 2.26 24.58
N ASP A 195 11.96 2.28 25.91
CA ASP A 195 12.16 3.51 26.69
C ASP A 195 13.60 4.04 26.59
N ARG A 196 14.56 3.20 26.19
CA ARG A 196 15.96 3.61 25.93
C ARG A 196 16.12 4.24 24.56
N ASN A 197 15.24 3.93 23.61
CA ASN A 197 15.31 4.46 22.26
C ASN A 197 14.80 5.92 22.25
N PRO A 198 15.63 6.93 21.89
CA PRO A 198 15.20 8.32 21.85
C PRO A 198 14.05 8.58 20.88
N LEU A 199 13.88 7.72 19.86
CA LEU A 199 12.77 7.80 18.92
C LEU A 199 11.41 7.52 19.56
N SER A 200 11.37 6.90 20.75
CA SER A 200 10.16 6.66 21.55
C SER A 200 9.45 7.95 21.95
N GLN A 201 10.14 9.09 21.94
CA GLN A 201 9.57 10.42 22.17
C GLN A 201 8.70 10.92 21.02
N SER A 202 8.63 10.20 19.89
CA SER A 202 7.75 10.55 18.78
C SER A 202 6.28 10.51 19.21
N TRP A 203 5.47 11.49 18.78
CA TRP A 203 4.06 11.61 19.18
C TRP A 203 3.19 10.40 18.82
N TRP A 204 3.61 9.59 17.86
CA TRP A 204 2.90 8.39 17.38
C TRP A 204 3.52 7.07 17.87
N SER A 205 4.52 7.12 18.77
CA SER A 205 5.21 5.92 19.28
C SER A 205 4.28 4.94 20.01
N PHE A 206 3.20 5.45 20.62
CA PHE A 206 2.16 4.62 21.27
C PHE A 206 1.47 3.66 20.30
N ILE A 207 1.34 4.05 19.02
CA ILE A 207 0.72 3.22 17.99
C ILE A 207 1.59 2.01 17.67
N VAL A 208 2.92 2.16 17.73
CA VAL A 208 3.85 1.05 17.55
C VAL A 208 3.67 0.01 18.65
N LYS A 209 3.50 0.45 19.91
CA LYS A 209 3.22 -0.47 21.04
C LYS A 209 1.95 -1.28 20.79
N TYR A 210 0.90 -0.64 20.25
CA TYR A 210 -0.35 -1.32 19.93
C TYR A 210 -0.20 -2.33 18.78
N PHE A 211 0.40 -1.94 17.66
CA PHE A 211 0.55 -2.84 16.51
C PHE A 211 1.55 -3.98 16.74
N GLU A 212 2.62 -3.74 17.49
CA GLU A 212 3.66 -4.74 17.72
C GLU A 212 3.39 -5.65 18.93
N SER A 213 2.38 -5.33 19.77
CA SER A 213 1.99 -6.20 20.89
C SER A 213 1.50 -7.58 20.43
N ASP A 214 0.82 -7.63 19.29
CA ASP A 214 0.28 -8.87 18.72
C ASP A 214 1.20 -9.48 17.64
N ALA A 215 2.30 -8.80 17.31
CA ALA A 215 3.22 -9.21 16.27
C ALA A 215 4.37 -10.07 16.83
N PRO A 216 4.88 -11.05 16.07
CA PRO A 216 6.08 -11.78 16.45
C PRO A 216 7.33 -10.90 16.37
N PRO A 217 8.42 -11.26 17.07
CA PRO A 217 9.63 -10.44 17.11
C PRO A 217 10.45 -10.50 15.80
N PRO A 218 11.18 -9.43 15.42
CA PRO A 218 11.88 -9.24 14.14
C PRO A 218 12.85 -10.35 13.76
N HIS A 219 13.44 -11.04 14.73
CA HIS A 219 14.41 -12.11 14.51
C HIS A 219 13.76 -13.45 14.16
N LEU A 220 12.45 -13.60 14.38
CA LEU A 220 11.67 -14.74 13.88
C LEU A 220 11.24 -14.56 12.41
N PHE A 221 11.43 -13.38 11.82
CA PHE A 221 11.19 -13.13 10.40
C PHE A 221 12.32 -13.74 9.59
N LEU A 222 12.28 -15.06 9.45
CA LEU A 222 12.93 -15.70 8.34
C LEU A 222 12.19 -15.20 7.10
N ASN A 223 12.78 -14.23 6.38
CA ASN A 223 12.41 -13.85 5.03
C ASN A 223 12.68 -15.06 4.10
N VAL A 224 11.91 -16.12 4.29
CA VAL A 224 11.95 -17.36 3.53
C VAL A 224 10.60 -17.42 2.87
N LEU A 225 10.59 -17.17 1.57
CA LEU A 225 9.41 -17.40 0.75
C LEU A 225 9.22 -18.92 0.68
N GLU A 226 8.45 -19.47 1.62
CA GLU A 226 8.00 -20.85 1.52
C GLU A 226 6.87 -20.89 0.49
N TRP A 227 7.18 -21.42 -0.69
CA TRP A 227 6.16 -21.72 -1.67
C TRP A 227 5.23 -22.77 -1.07
N PRO A 228 3.89 -22.63 -1.18
CA PRO A 228 2.95 -23.70 -0.83
C PRO A 228 3.04 -24.81 -1.89
N SER A 229 4.23 -25.37 -2.12
CA SER A 229 4.37 -26.58 -2.90
C SER A 229 3.92 -27.71 -1.99
N SER A 230 2.74 -28.22 -2.30
CA SER A 230 2.43 -29.64 -2.17
C SER A 230 3.34 -30.44 -3.12
N CYS A 231 4.66 -30.35 -2.94
CA CYS A 231 5.65 -31.24 -3.51
C CYS A 231 6.14 -32.16 -2.40
N PRO A 232 5.82 -33.47 -2.45
CA PRO A 232 6.44 -34.44 -1.58
C PRO A 232 7.96 -34.33 -1.67
N SER A 233 8.62 -34.39 -0.51
CA SER A 233 10.06 -34.28 -0.28
C SER A 233 10.97 -35.22 -1.10
N LYS A 234 10.43 -36.03 -2.01
CA LYS A 234 11.17 -36.97 -2.87
C LYS A 234 11.78 -36.34 -4.13
N LEU A 235 11.37 -35.13 -4.53
CA LEU A 235 11.93 -34.46 -5.73
C LEU A 235 12.92 -33.32 -5.40
N ARG A 236 13.56 -33.35 -4.23
CA ARG A 236 14.59 -32.36 -3.84
C ARG A 236 16.02 -32.76 -4.26
N TRP A 237 16.21 -33.98 -4.77
CA TRP A 237 17.54 -34.54 -5.09
C TRP A 237 18.06 -34.27 -6.52
N HIS A 238 17.37 -33.49 -7.36
CA HIS A 238 17.78 -33.25 -8.75
C HIS A 238 18.05 -31.78 -9.12
N LEU A 239 18.11 -30.87 -8.14
CA LEU A 239 18.48 -29.46 -8.38
C LEU A 239 19.71 -29.02 -7.57
N SER A 240 20.62 -29.96 -7.34
CA SER A 240 21.95 -29.70 -6.79
C SER A 240 23.03 -30.39 -7.65
N MET A 241 23.04 -30.06 -8.94
CA MET A 241 24.22 -30.11 -9.81
C MET A 241 24.26 -28.82 -10.62
#